data_AF-A0A7D5N0S8-F1
#
_entry.id   AF-A0A7D5N0S8-F1
#
_cell.length_a   1.000
_cell.length_b   1.000
_cell.length_c   1.000
_cell.angle_alpha   90.00
_cell.angle_beta   90.00
_cell.angle_gamma   90.00
#
_symmetry.space_group_name_H-M   'P 1'
#
loop_
_entity.id
_entity.type
_entity.pdbx_description
1 polymer ?
#
loop_
_entity_poly.entity_id
_entity_poly.type
_entity_poly.pdbx_seq_one_letter_code
_entity_poly.pdbx_strand_id
1 'polypeptide(L)'
;MLEHHFAQISDDVAVQLVPCYDEFLQLANSLHLPHANHSKPTWLQICLSHNETLASYRHKFFSQANTDLTAAMQDYQSDVLGLLHNALKAIEELLGPPPCPWSLGVMGSFARGDMSLLSDLDMFVLIKEQNKRAHPYFKTAMQLFRLYLISLADPWKFNNAPLSSGLFIDDGDWILMFLEQEASDVDQRIRLINTPGNLANQVIHHLTNSNTSIYDHKNYSEWLLAYSLLTIKPVYSSAGGAALIEEYGKFLQNAQGLDLIKIGEASLSALEHQVPILSRLTNRKNDAESFLMRKTP
;
A
#
# COMPACT_ATOMS: atom_id res chain seq x y z
N MET A 1 -11.09 13.45 -27.39
CA MET A 1 -10.69 14.88 -27.23
C MET A 1 -9.54 15.07 -26.24
N LEU A 2 -9.37 14.18 -25.24
CA LEU A 2 -8.22 14.19 -24.30
C LEU A 2 -6.91 13.61 -24.89
N GLU A 3 -6.97 12.63 -25.80
CA GLU A 3 -5.77 12.02 -26.41
C GLU A 3 -4.89 13.03 -27.18
N HIS A 4 -5.46 14.13 -27.68
CA HIS A 4 -4.68 15.16 -28.38
C HIS A 4 -3.97 16.14 -27.46
N HIS A 5 -4.39 16.29 -26.19
CA HIS A 5 -3.73 17.19 -25.23
C HIS A 5 -2.48 16.55 -24.59
N PHE A 6 -2.45 15.22 -24.45
CA PHE A 6 -1.33 14.52 -23.82
C PHE A 6 -0.13 14.26 -24.76
N ALA A 7 -0.28 14.50 -26.06
CA ALA A 7 0.80 14.32 -27.04
C ALA A 7 1.85 15.45 -27.01
N GLN A 8 1.64 16.50 -26.21
CA GLN A 8 2.50 17.70 -26.16
C GLN A 8 2.84 18.18 -24.74
N ILE A 9 2.85 17.29 -23.75
CA ILE A 9 3.44 17.64 -22.45
C ILE A 9 4.96 17.63 -22.66
N SER A 10 5.59 18.81 -22.66
CA SER A 10 7.05 18.91 -22.67
C SER A 10 7.61 18.35 -21.36
N ASP A 11 8.85 17.83 -21.39
CA ASP A 11 9.52 17.29 -20.20
C ASP A 11 9.55 18.32 -19.05
N ASP A 12 9.64 19.62 -19.37
CA ASP A 12 9.60 20.72 -18.39
C ASP A 12 8.27 20.80 -17.60
N VAL A 13 7.15 20.42 -18.22
CA VAL A 13 5.83 20.39 -17.56
C VAL A 13 5.67 19.08 -16.76
N ALA A 14 6.24 17.97 -17.24
CA ALA A 14 6.26 16.70 -16.52
C ALA A 14 7.02 16.80 -15.17
N VAL A 15 8.17 17.50 -15.18
CA VAL A 15 8.97 17.79 -13.98
C VAL A 15 8.20 18.60 -12.94
N GLN A 16 7.31 19.52 -13.38
CA GLN A 16 6.50 20.33 -12.46
C GLN A 16 5.28 19.60 -11.91
N LEU A 17 4.76 18.58 -12.62
CA LEU A 17 3.52 17.89 -12.26
C LEU A 17 3.73 16.61 -11.46
N VAL A 18 4.92 16.02 -11.48
CA VAL A 18 5.20 14.75 -10.79
C VAL A 18 6.41 14.89 -9.88
N PRO A 19 6.20 14.95 -8.55
CA PRO A 19 7.27 15.14 -7.55
C PRO A 19 8.40 14.10 -7.60
N CYS A 20 8.18 12.98 -8.29
CA CYS A 20 9.13 11.87 -8.44
C CYS A 20 9.57 11.63 -9.90
N TYR A 21 9.39 12.59 -10.81
CA TYR A 21 9.72 12.41 -12.23
C TYR A 21 11.21 12.09 -12.45
N ASP A 22 12.11 12.77 -11.74
CA ASP A 22 13.56 12.50 -11.82
C ASP A 22 13.92 11.10 -11.30
N GLU A 23 13.34 10.67 -10.17
CA GLU A 23 13.51 9.31 -9.65
C GLU A 23 12.99 8.26 -10.64
N PHE A 24 11.85 8.54 -11.28
CA PHE A 24 11.30 7.69 -12.32
C PHE A 24 12.22 7.61 -13.54
N LEU A 25 12.74 8.74 -14.04
CA LEU A 25 13.67 8.75 -15.17
C LEU A 25 14.96 7.99 -14.85
N GLN A 26 15.52 8.18 -13.66
CA GLN A 26 16.69 7.43 -13.20
C GLN A 26 16.42 5.93 -13.17
N LEU A 27 15.29 5.52 -12.61
CA LEU A 27 14.89 4.11 -12.57
C LEU A 27 14.67 3.56 -13.99
N ALA A 28 13.91 4.25 -14.83
CA ALA A 28 13.61 3.84 -16.19
C ALA A 28 14.87 3.69 -17.04
N ASN A 29 15.83 4.62 -16.91
CA ASN A 29 17.13 4.55 -17.55
C ASN A 29 17.96 3.36 -17.05
N SER A 30 17.95 3.08 -15.75
CA SER A 30 18.68 1.96 -15.15
C SER A 30 18.17 0.59 -15.62
N LEU A 31 16.87 0.53 -15.94
CA LEU A 31 16.18 -0.69 -16.38
C LEU A 31 16.22 -0.89 -17.89
N HIS A 32 16.82 0.04 -18.65
CA HIS A 32 16.74 0.09 -20.11
C HIS A 32 15.30 -0.03 -20.62
N LEU A 33 14.33 0.52 -19.87
CA LEU A 33 12.95 0.53 -20.32
C LEU A 33 12.90 1.33 -21.62
N PRO A 34 12.24 0.82 -22.66
CA PRO A 34 12.18 1.51 -23.94
C PRO A 34 11.41 2.82 -23.74
N HIS A 35 12.14 3.92 -23.58
CA HIS A 35 11.55 5.25 -23.67
C HIS A 35 10.93 5.41 -25.05
N ALA A 36 9.64 5.76 -25.09
CA ALA A 36 9.01 6.47 -26.18
C ALA A 36 9.04 5.82 -27.59
N ASN A 37 8.75 4.52 -27.73
CA ASN A 37 8.06 4.12 -28.97
C ASN A 37 6.60 4.57 -28.82
N HIS A 38 6.23 5.66 -29.51
CA HIS A 38 4.99 6.46 -29.49
C HIS A 38 3.62 5.73 -29.56
N SER A 39 3.53 4.45 -29.24
CA SER A 39 2.34 3.61 -29.37
C SER A 39 1.80 3.04 -28.05
N LYS A 40 2.51 3.21 -26.92
CA LYS A 40 2.00 2.85 -25.59
C LYS A 40 1.93 4.10 -24.71
N PRO A 41 0.94 4.20 -23.80
CA PRO A 41 0.86 5.33 -22.88
C PRO A 41 2.19 5.42 -22.14
N THR A 42 2.84 6.58 -22.19
CA THR A 42 4.01 6.78 -21.33
C THR A 42 3.55 6.62 -19.89
N TRP A 43 4.34 6.00 -19.04
CA TRP A 43 4.01 5.81 -17.62
C TRP A 43 3.44 7.08 -16.94
N LEU A 44 3.98 8.24 -17.34
CA LEU A 44 3.50 9.55 -16.98
C LEU A 44 2.02 9.79 -17.34
N GLN A 45 1.59 9.42 -18.55
CA GLN A 45 0.19 9.53 -18.97
C GLN A 45 -0.75 8.65 -18.12
N ILE A 46 -0.27 7.46 -17.72
CA ILE A 46 -1.01 6.59 -16.80
C ILE A 46 -1.17 7.29 -15.44
N CYS A 47 -0.09 7.82 -14.87
CA CYS A 47 -0.13 8.58 -13.62
C CYS A 47 -1.08 9.78 -13.70
N LEU A 48 -0.98 10.60 -14.76
CA LEU A 48 -1.82 11.79 -14.95
C LEU A 48 -3.30 11.44 -15.09
N SER A 49 -3.66 10.44 -15.89
CA SER A 49 -5.05 10.01 -16.05
C SER A 49 -5.65 9.46 -14.75
N HIS A 50 -4.82 8.80 -13.93
CA HIS A 50 -5.22 8.28 -12.63
C HIS A 50 -5.38 9.38 -11.58
N ASN A 51 -4.66 10.51 -11.68
CA ASN A 51 -4.85 11.66 -10.80
C ASN A 51 -6.24 12.30 -10.97
N GLU A 52 -6.69 12.51 -12.21
CA GLU A 52 -8.04 13.03 -12.48
C GLU A 52 -9.13 12.08 -11.96
N THR A 53 -8.89 10.78 -12.14
CA THR A 53 -9.79 9.72 -11.66
C THR A 53 -9.89 9.74 -10.13
N LEU A 54 -8.76 9.85 -9.43
CA LEU A 54 -8.72 9.92 -7.96
C LEU A 54 -9.43 11.18 -7.42
N ALA A 55 -9.28 12.31 -8.10
CA ALA A 55 -10.01 13.54 -7.77
C ALA A 55 -11.53 13.34 -7.86
N SER A 56 -12.00 12.64 -8.91
CA SER A 56 -13.42 12.28 -9.05
C SER A 56 -13.90 11.36 -7.92
N TYR A 57 -13.10 10.37 -7.50
CA TYR A 57 -13.45 9.48 -6.38
C TYR A 57 -13.61 10.24 -5.07
N ARG A 58 -12.78 11.24 -4.82
CA ARG A 58 -12.91 12.11 -3.64
C ARG A 58 -14.17 12.97 -3.67
N HIS A 59 -14.46 13.57 -4.82
CA HIS A 59 -15.66 14.37 -4.96
C HIS A 59 -16.92 13.52 -4.67
N LYS A 60 -16.95 12.31 -5.24
CA LYS A 60 -17.98 11.30 -4.95
C LYS A 60 -18.05 10.99 -3.45
N PHE A 61 -16.92 10.68 -2.80
CA PHE A 61 -16.86 10.42 -1.36
C PHE A 61 -17.49 11.55 -0.53
N PHE A 62 -17.06 12.81 -0.72
CA PHE A 62 -17.57 13.93 0.06
C PHE A 62 -19.06 14.21 -0.19
N SER A 63 -19.54 13.97 -1.42
CA SER A 63 -20.97 14.11 -1.73
C SER A 63 -21.83 13.07 -1.01
N GLN A 64 -21.31 11.85 -0.82
CA GLN A 64 -22.02 10.74 -0.18
C GLN A 64 -21.85 10.72 1.35
N ALA A 65 -20.70 11.13 1.87
CA ALA A 65 -20.32 11.00 3.27
C ALA A 65 -21.26 11.74 4.24
N ASN A 66 -21.92 12.82 3.76
CA ASN A 66 -22.92 13.56 4.53
C ASN A 66 -24.22 12.77 4.73
N THR A 67 -24.48 11.77 3.88
CA THR A 67 -25.70 10.94 3.94
C THR A 67 -25.40 9.59 4.57
N ASP A 68 -24.33 8.93 4.13
CA ASP A 68 -23.90 7.63 4.62
C ASP A 68 -22.38 7.51 4.53
N LEU A 69 -21.70 7.77 5.64
CA LEU A 69 -20.24 7.71 5.73
C LEU A 69 -19.70 6.30 5.45
N THR A 70 -20.39 5.26 5.93
CA THR A 70 -19.94 3.88 5.77
C THR A 70 -19.99 3.47 4.31
N ALA A 71 -21.10 3.76 3.63
CA ALA A 71 -21.23 3.49 2.20
C ALA A 71 -20.19 4.29 1.39
N ALA A 72 -19.99 5.57 1.73
CA ALA A 72 -18.98 6.41 1.07
C ALA A 72 -17.55 5.85 1.24
N MET A 73 -17.19 5.38 2.43
CA MET A 73 -15.88 4.74 2.69
C MET A 73 -15.70 3.46 1.87
N GLN A 74 -16.73 2.61 1.81
CA GLN A 74 -16.70 1.37 1.03
C GLN A 74 -16.57 1.63 -0.48
N ASP A 75 -17.33 2.60 -0.99
CA ASP A 75 -17.27 3.03 -2.38
C ASP A 75 -15.87 3.56 -2.73
N TYR A 76 -15.35 4.49 -1.92
CA TYR A 76 -14.01 5.06 -2.12
C TYR A 76 -12.93 3.99 -2.07
N GLN A 77 -13.03 3.04 -1.15
CA GLN A 77 -12.10 1.91 -1.07
C GLN A 77 -12.16 1.03 -2.33
N SER A 78 -13.35 0.73 -2.82
CA SER A 78 -13.54 -0.03 -4.07
C SER A 78 -12.93 0.69 -5.27
N ASP A 79 -13.15 1.99 -5.34
CA ASP A 79 -12.62 2.86 -6.40
C ASP A 79 -11.06 2.89 -6.35
N VAL A 80 -10.47 3.02 -5.16
CA VAL A 80 -9.01 2.95 -4.97
C VAL A 80 -8.46 1.57 -5.33
N LEU A 81 -9.12 0.47 -4.97
CA LEU A 81 -8.68 -0.89 -5.36
C LEU A 81 -8.60 -1.05 -6.88
N GLY A 82 -9.60 -0.55 -7.61
CA GLY A 82 -9.59 -0.60 -9.08
C GLY A 82 -8.41 0.17 -9.67
N LEU A 83 -8.09 1.32 -9.09
CA LEU A 83 -6.96 2.15 -9.48
C LEU A 83 -5.60 1.45 -9.25
N LEU A 84 -5.41 0.88 -8.06
CA LEU A 84 -4.20 0.11 -7.73
C LEU A 84 -4.05 -1.13 -8.63
N HIS A 85 -5.15 -1.84 -8.90
CA HIS A 85 -5.15 -2.99 -9.79
C HIS A 85 -4.69 -2.62 -11.21
N ASN A 86 -5.22 -1.54 -11.77
CA ASN A 86 -4.85 -1.06 -13.11
C ASN A 86 -3.38 -0.65 -13.18
N ALA A 87 -2.86 -0.01 -12.13
CA ALA A 87 -1.45 0.36 -12.06
C ALA A 87 -0.52 -0.86 -12.04
N LEU A 88 -0.84 -1.88 -11.24
CA LEU A 88 -0.05 -3.12 -11.18
C LEU A 88 -0.07 -3.87 -12.51
N LYS A 89 -1.22 -3.91 -13.18
CA LYS A 89 -1.33 -4.47 -14.54
C LYS A 89 -0.44 -3.72 -15.54
N ALA A 90 -0.43 -2.39 -15.50
CA ALA A 90 0.45 -1.59 -16.36
C ALA A 90 1.94 -1.82 -16.07
N ILE A 91 2.31 -2.01 -14.80
CA ILE A 91 3.69 -2.36 -14.42
C ILE A 91 4.09 -3.73 -14.99
N GLU A 92 3.22 -4.73 -14.93
CA GLU A 92 3.51 -6.02 -15.58
C GLU A 92 3.63 -5.90 -17.10
N GLU A 93 2.76 -5.10 -17.75
CA GLU A 93 2.87 -4.86 -19.19
C GLU A 93 4.18 -4.15 -19.58
N LEU A 94 4.74 -3.36 -18.66
CA LEU A 94 6.00 -2.65 -18.82
C LEU A 94 7.23 -3.55 -18.57
N LEU A 95 7.20 -4.36 -17.51
CA LEU A 95 8.31 -5.25 -17.13
C LEU A 95 8.31 -6.58 -17.89
N GLY A 96 7.20 -6.93 -18.53
CA GLY A 96 6.96 -8.26 -19.09
C GLY A 96 6.40 -9.24 -18.06
N PRO A 97 6.19 -10.51 -18.45
CA PRO A 97 5.56 -11.50 -17.58
C PRO A 97 6.38 -11.75 -16.31
N PRO A 98 5.75 -11.85 -15.13
CA PRO A 98 6.45 -12.13 -13.89
C PRO A 98 7.12 -13.51 -13.93
N PRO A 99 8.25 -13.69 -13.22
CA PRO A 99 9.00 -14.94 -13.25
C PRO A 99 8.30 -16.10 -12.53
N CYS A 100 7.28 -15.81 -11.72
CA CYS A 100 6.42 -16.79 -11.06
C CYS A 100 5.06 -16.15 -10.73
N PRO A 101 4.02 -16.96 -10.41
CA PRO A 101 2.78 -16.44 -9.86
C PRO A 101 3.03 -15.61 -8.61
N TRP A 102 2.29 -14.51 -8.49
CA TRP A 102 2.34 -13.59 -7.37
C TRP A 102 1.00 -12.89 -7.16
N SER A 103 0.82 -12.37 -5.95
CA SER A 103 -0.31 -11.57 -5.54
C SER A 103 0.14 -10.38 -4.70
N LEU A 104 -0.46 -9.22 -4.91
CA LEU A 104 -0.39 -8.11 -3.97
C LEU A 104 -1.67 -8.09 -3.14
N GLY A 105 -1.51 -7.97 -1.83
CA GLY A 105 -2.61 -7.75 -0.91
C GLY A 105 -2.41 -6.49 -0.09
N VAL A 106 -3.52 -5.98 0.44
CA VAL A 106 -3.56 -4.93 1.44
C VAL A 106 -3.85 -5.54 2.80
N MET A 107 -3.44 -4.84 3.85
CA MET A 107 -3.69 -5.22 5.24
C MET A 107 -4.26 -4.04 6.03
N GLY A 108 -4.42 -4.21 7.35
CA GLY A 108 -4.82 -3.11 8.22
C GLY A 108 -6.23 -2.61 7.90
N SER A 109 -6.43 -1.29 7.95
CA SER A 109 -7.77 -0.69 7.79
C SER A 109 -8.35 -0.89 6.39
N PHE A 110 -7.47 -0.87 5.39
CA PHE A 110 -7.89 -1.16 4.03
C PHE A 110 -8.49 -2.57 3.93
N ALA A 111 -7.84 -3.58 4.49
CA ALA A 111 -8.35 -4.95 4.44
C ALA A 111 -9.68 -5.13 5.20
N ARG A 112 -9.89 -4.38 6.28
CA ARG A 112 -11.09 -4.48 7.14
C ARG A 112 -12.31 -3.70 6.63
N GLY A 113 -12.15 -2.82 5.65
CA GLY A 113 -13.27 -2.02 5.16
C GLY A 113 -13.50 -0.72 5.93
N ASP A 114 -12.58 -0.33 6.80
CA ASP A 114 -12.64 0.88 7.65
C ASP A 114 -11.64 1.95 7.18
N MET A 115 -11.24 1.92 5.91
CA MET A 115 -10.34 2.92 5.31
C MET A 115 -11.00 4.29 5.20
N SER A 116 -10.33 5.32 5.71
CA SER A 116 -10.69 6.73 5.54
C SER A 116 -9.79 7.41 4.49
N LEU A 117 -10.11 8.65 4.11
CA LEU A 117 -9.29 9.44 3.16
C LEU A 117 -7.84 9.66 3.61
N LEU A 118 -7.57 9.56 4.93
CA LEU A 118 -6.26 9.77 5.55
C LEU A 118 -5.64 8.48 6.06
N SER A 119 -6.22 7.33 5.73
CA SER A 119 -5.67 6.04 6.14
C SER A 119 -4.42 5.70 5.34
N ASP A 120 -3.44 5.13 6.04
CA ASP A 120 -2.25 4.58 5.42
C ASP A 120 -2.61 3.39 4.51
N LEU A 121 -1.78 3.16 3.49
CA LEU A 121 -1.89 2.04 2.57
C LEU A 121 -0.85 0.98 2.91
N ASP A 122 -1.23 0.03 3.76
CA ASP A 122 -0.37 -1.10 4.12
C ASP A 122 -0.54 -2.27 3.14
N MET A 123 0.56 -2.76 2.60
CA MET A 123 0.55 -3.79 1.54
C MET A 123 1.59 -4.87 1.78
N PHE A 124 1.39 -6.01 1.12
CA PHE A 124 2.33 -7.12 1.06
C PHE A 124 2.25 -7.81 -0.30
N VAL A 125 3.28 -8.56 -0.64
CA VAL A 125 3.43 -9.32 -1.87
C VAL A 125 3.71 -10.78 -1.52
N LEU A 126 2.85 -11.66 -2.02
CA LEU A 126 3.10 -13.09 -2.02
C LEU A 126 3.63 -13.51 -3.38
N ILE A 127 4.70 -14.29 -3.38
CA ILE A 127 5.26 -14.91 -4.57
C ILE A 127 5.27 -16.43 -4.38
N LYS A 128 5.13 -17.18 -5.47
CA LYS A 128 5.12 -18.65 -5.39
C LYS A 128 6.45 -19.20 -4.85
N GLU A 129 7.56 -18.64 -5.29
CA GLU A 129 8.89 -19.10 -4.93
C GLU A 129 9.91 -17.96 -4.98
N GLN A 130 10.87 -18.00 -4.05
CA GLN A 130 12.06 -17.14 -4.10
C GLN A 130 13.06 -17.77 -5.06
N ASN A 131 13.41 -17.05 -6.13
CA ASN A 131 14.46 -17.45 -7.05
C ASN A 131 15.28 -16.23 -7.49
N LYS A 132 16.42 -16.47 -8.16
CA LYS A 132 17.36 -15.41 -8.57
C LYS A 132 16.73 -14.35 -9.51
N ARG A 133 15.62 -14.67 -10.16
CA ARG A 133 14.89 -13.76 -11.06
C ARG A 133 13.73 -13.05 -10.36
N ALA A 134 13.11 -13.70 -9.37
CA ALA A 134 11.97 -13.19 -8.63
C ALA A 134 12.32 -11.90 -7.88
N HIS A 135 13.39 -11.93 -7.07
CA HIS A 135 13.72 -10.78 -6.23
C HIS A 135 13.99 -9.49 -7.01
N PRO A 136 14.87 -9.46 -8.05
CA PRO A 136 15.05 -8.27 -8.87
C PRO A 136 13.76 -7.79 -9.54
N TYR A 137 12.97 -8.72 -10.10
CA TYR A 137 11.72 -8.38 -10.77
C TYR A 137 10.72 -7.71 -9.81
N PHE A 138 10.43 -8.33 -8.67
CA PHE A 138 9.44 -7.80 -7.73
C PHE A 138 9.94 -6.56 -6.99
N LYS A 139 11.25 -6.44 -6.73
CA LYS A 139 11.84 -5.20 -6.23
C LYS A 139 11.59 -4.06 -7.21
N THR A 140 11.91 -4.25 -8.48
CA THR A 140 11.65 -3.25 -9.53
C THR A 140 10.16 -2.93 -9.69
N ALA A 141 9.29 -3.94 -9.69
CA ALA A 141 7.85 -3.75 -9.77
C ALA A 141 7.32 -2.89 -8.61
N MET A 142 7.79 -3.15 -7.38
CA MET A 142 7.40 -2.37 -6.20
C MET A 142 8.02 -0.98 -6.18
N GLN A 143 9.22 -0.77 -6.76
CA GLN A 143 9.78 0.57 -6.96
C GLN A 143 8.93 1.40 -7.93
N LEU A 144 8.53 0.82 -9.06
CA LEU A 144 7.63 1.49 -10.00
C LEU A 144 6.28 1.79 -9.34
N PHE A 145 5.73 0.82 -8.62
CA PHE A 145 4.46 1.01 -7.92
C PHE A 145 4.56 2.08 -6.82
N ARG A 146 5.67 2.16 -6.09
CA ARG A 146 5.95 3.26 -5.17
C ARG A 146 5.92 4.61 -5.88
N LEU A 147 6.65 4.72 -7.00
CA LEU A 147 6.71 5.96 -7.77
C LEU A 147 5.32 6.35 -8.30
N TYR A 148 4.52 5.37 -8.72
CA TYR A 148 3.11 5.57 -9.06
C TYR A 148 2.34 6.15 -7.88
N LEU A 149 2.40 5.50 -6.72
CA LEU A 149 1.72 5.95 -5.51
C LEU A 149 2.16 7.37 -5.12
N ILE A 150 3.46 7.69 -5.16
CA ILE A 150 3.97 9.04 -4.91
C ILE A 150 3.48 10.04 -5.95
N SER A 151 3.35 9.65 -7.22
CA SER A 151 2.80 10.52 -8.26
C SER A 151 1.31 10.81 -8.09
N LEU A 152 0.59 9.92 -7.38
CA LEU A 152 -0.77 10.16 -6.91
C LEU A 152 -0.80 10.89 -5.57
N ALA A 153 0.29 10.80 -4.81
CA ALA A 153 0.44 11.48 -3.55
C ALA A 153 0.49 12.98 -3.82
N ASP A 154 -0.10 13.70 -2.90
CA ASP A 154 -0.25 15.11 -3.04
C ASP A 154 1.06 15.84 -2.70
N PRO A 155 1.65 16.64 -3.60
CA PRO A 155 2.82 17.45 -3.24
C PRO A 155 2.50 18.50 -2.17
N TRP A 156 1.23 18.76 -1.86
CA TRP A 156 0.81 19.86 -1.00
C TRP A 156 0.90 19.58 0.51
N LYS A 157 1.87 18.75 0.95
CA LYS A 157 2.27 18.65 2.37
C LYS A 157 2.71 20.00 2.99
N PHE A 158 2.79 21.13 2.26
CA PHE A 158 3.40 22.36 2.81
C PHE A 158 2.69 23.72 2.66
N ASN A 159 1.60 23.93 1.90
CA ASN A 159 1.00 25.28 1.81
C ASN A 159 -0.53 25.32 1.52
N ASN A 160 -1.34 25.35 2.59
CA ASN A 160 -2.67 26.00 2.74
C ASN A 160 -3.79 25.84 1.67
N ALA A 161 -3.70 24.95 0.69
CA ALA A 161 -4.83 24.69 -0.22
C ALA A 161 -5.88 23.76 0.43
N PRO A 162 -7.18 24.10 0.38
CA PRO A 162 -8.22 23.21 0.89
C PRO A 162 -8.44 22.08 -0.11
N LEU A 163 -8.17 20.85 0.32
CA LEU A 163 -8.60 19.60 -0.33
C LEU A 163 -7.93 19.34 -1.69
N SER A 164 -6.66 18.96 -1.64
CA SER A 164 -5.94 18.42 -2.79
C SER A 164 -6.21 16.90 -2.92
N SER A 165 -5.93 16.29 -4.07
CA SER A 165 -6.51 15.03 -4.57
C SER A 165 -5.80 13.72 -4.16
N GLY A 166 -4.68 13.76 -3.44
CA GLY A 166 -3.79 12.59 -3.32
C GLY A 166 -3.98 11.65 -2.11
N LEU A 167 -3.78 10.34 -2.33
CA LEU A 167 -3.70 9.31 -1.27
C LEU A 167 -2.72 9.75 -0.17
N PHE A 168 -3.09 9.57 1.09
CA PHE A 168 -2.13 9.81 2.17
C PHE A 168 -1.10 8.68 2.17
N ILE A 169 0.11 9.03 1.77
CA ILE A 169 1.25 8.14 1.78
C ILE A 169 2.23 8.78 2.76
N ASP A 170 2.37 8.14 3.93
CA ASP A 170 3.51 8.44 4.78
C ASP A 170 4.76 7.90 4.07
N ASP A 171 5.71 8.79 3.80
CA ASP A 171 6.99 8.42 3.19
C ASP A 171 7.83 7.57 4.16
N GLY A 172 7.41 7.50 5.43
CA GLY A 172 7.99 6.69 6.49
C GLY A 172 7.67 5.20 6.36
N ASP A 173 8.73 4.43 6.08
CA ASP A 173 8.97 3.08 6.57
C ASP A 173 8.44 1.88 5.75
N TRP A 174 7.15 1.76 5.40
CA TRP A 174 6.67 0.45 4.91
C TRP A 174 7.08 0.09 3.48
N ILE A 175 7.00 1.04 2.53
CA ILE A 175 7.46 0.79 1.16
C ILE A 175 8.99 0.66 1.10
N LEU A 176 9.72 1.35 2.00
CA LEU A 176 11.17 1.22 2.13
C LEU A 176 11.57 -0.17 2.68
N MET A 177 10.76 -0.78 3.55
CA MET A 177 10.95 -2.18 3.99
C MET A 177 10.93 -3.18 2.80
N PHE A 178 10.22 -2.88 1.71
CA PHE A 178 10.27 -3.71 0.49
C PHE A 178 11.61 -3.62 -0.25
N LEU A 179 12.32 -2.49 -0.13
CA LEU A 179 13.45 -2.13 -0.98
C LEU A 179 14.81 -2.34 -0.33
N GLU A 180 14.87 -2.18 1.00
CA GLU A 180 16.11 -2.20 1.79
C GLU A 180 16.47 -3.57 2.38
N GLN A 181 15.60 -4.57 2.27
CA GLN A 181 15.89 -5.93 2.73
C GLN A 181 16.82 -6.67 1.77
N GLU A 182 18.05 -6.18 1.63
CA GLU A 182 19.16 -7.03 1.18
C GLU A 182 19.40 -8.13 2.21
N ALA A 183 19.82 -9.30 1.72
CA ALA A 183 19.90 -10.58 2.40
C ALA A 183 20.91 -10.66 3.56
N SER A 184 20.85 -9.77 4.54
CA SER A 184 21.45 -10.05 5.84
C SER A 184 20.50 -10.98 6.61
N ASP A 185 20.99 -12.18 6.94
CA ASP A 185 20.28 -13.26 7.65
C ASP A 185 19.91 -12.90 9.11
N VAL A 186 20.09 -11.64 9.53
CA VAL A 186 20.18 -11.27 10.96
C VAL A 186 19.01 -10.41 11.44
N ASP A 187 18.27 -9.72 10.55
CA ASP A 187 17.14 -8.91 11.00
C ASP A 187 15.86 -9.75 11.00
N GLN A 188 15.34 -10.04 12.19
CA GLN A 188 14.09 -10.76 12.44
C GLN A 188 12.85 -9.95 12.00
N ARG A 189 12.94 -9.12 10.97
CA ARG A 189 11.82 -8.28 10.52
C ARG A 189 10.93 -9.03 9.56
N ILE A 190 9.64 -8.71 9.59
CA ILE A 190 8.69 -9.26 8.62
C ILE A 190 9.07 -8.76 7.23
N ARG A 191 9.24 -9.73 6.31
CA ARG A 191 9.53 -9.46 4.90
C ARG A 191 8.25 -9.45 4.10
N LEU A 192 7.89 -8.28 3.59
CA LEU A 192 6.62 -8.08 2.89
C LEU A 192 6.61 -8.63 1.45
N ILE A 193 7.74 -9.07 0.89
CA ILE A 193 7.80 -9.89 -0.32
C ILE A 193 8.23 -11.30 0.06
N ASN A 194 7.31 -12.26 0.08
CA ASN A 194 7.64 -13.60 0.54
C ASN A 194 6.78 -14.70 -0.06
N THR A 195 7.14 -15.96 0.21
CA THR A 195 6.24 -17.08 -0.02
C THR A 195 5.18 -17.16 1.09
N PRO A 196 3.99 -17.74 0.82
CA PRO A 196 2.94 -17.89 1.82
C PRO A 196 3.43 -18.51 3.13
N GLY A 197 4.14 -19.64 3.06
CA GLY A 197 4.64 -20.34 4.25
C GLY A 197 5.67 -19.53 5.03
N ASN A 198 6.60 -18.84 4.35
CA ASN A 198 7.61 -18.04 5.02
C ASN A 198 7.01 -16.81 5.71
N LEU A 199 6.08 -16.10 5.05
CA LEU A 199 5.40 -14.96 5.67
C LEU A 199 4.58 -15.40 6.88
N ALA A 200 3.81 -16.49 6.75
CA ALA A 200 3.02 -17.02 7.85
C ALA A 200 3.90 -17.42 9.04
N ASN A 201 5.04 -18.07 8.80
CA ASN A 201 5.99 -18.43 9.86
C ASN A 201 6.56 -17.20 10.58
N GLN A 202 6.86 -16.11 9.86
CA GLN A 202 7.30 -14.84 10.47
C GLN A 202 6.18 -14.24 11.33
N VAL A 203 4.96 -14.16 10.80
CA VAL A 203 3.78 -13.66 11.53
C VAL A 203 3.55 -14.46 12.81
N ILE A 204 3.54 -15.79 12.73
CA ILE A 204 3.41 -16.67 13.90
C ILE A 204 4.53 -16.40 14.89
N HIS A 205 5.78 -16.36 14.44
CA HIS A 205 6.94 -16.10 15.28
C HIS A 205 6.79 -14.79 16.07
N HIS A 206 6.39 -13.70 15.42
CA HIS A 206 6.21 -12.40 16.08
C HIS A 206 5.04 -12.38 17.05
N LEU A 207 3.94 -13.06 16.74
CA LEU A 207 2.78 -13.12 17.61
C LEU A 207 3.00 -14.03 18.84
N THR A 208 3.85 -15.06 18.73
CA THR A 208 4.06 -16.03 19.81
C THR A 208 5.29 -15.76 20.66
N ASN A 209 6.34 -15.17 20.09
CA ASN A 209 7.63 -14.98 20.77
C ASN A 209 7.81 -13.56 21.35
N SER A 210 6.80 -12.70 21.27
CA SER A 210 6.82 -11.33 21.83
C SER A 210 6.80 -11.27 23.37
N ASN A 211 7.33 -12.28 24.07
CA ASN A 211 7.74 -12.18 25.47
C ASN A 211 8.87 -11.15 25.67
N THR A 212 9.52 -10.70 24.59
CA THR A 212 10.32 -9.48 24.58
C THR A 212 9.38 -8.28 24.64
N SER A 213 9.16 -7.76 25.86
CA SER A 213 8.69 -6.40 26.15
C SER A 213 8.18 -5.65 24.92
N ILE A 214 6.86 -5.72 24.66
CA ILE A 214 6.14 -4.87 23.70
C ILE A 214 6.34 -3.36 23.96
N TYR A 215 7.05 -3.01 25.04
CA TYR A 215 7.51 -1.67 25.38
C TYR A 215 8.78 -1.23 24.62
N ASP A 216 9.47 -2.14 23.91
CA ASP A 216 10.45 -1.73 22.91
C ASP A 216 9.69 -1.32 21.63
N HIS A 217 9.81 -0.05 21.25
CA HIS A 217 9.15 0.51 20.06
C HIS A 217 9.36 -0.33 18.79
N LYS A 218 10.52 -1.00 18.65
CA LYS A 218 10.80 -1.87 17.49
C LYS A 218 9.97 -3.16 17.50
N ASN A 219 9.79 -3.77 18.66
CA ASN A 219 9.00 -4.99 18.79
C ASN A 219 7.50 -4.69 18.67
N TYR A 220 7.07 -3.51 19.10
CA TYR A 220 5.69 -3.04 18.95
C TYR A 220 5.27 -2.89 17.49
N SER A 221 6.11 -2.26 16.65
CA SER A 221 5.82 -2.09 15.22
C SER A 221 5.73 -3.42 14.47
N GLU A 222 6.64 -4.37 14.74
CA GLU A 222 6.63 -5.69 14.10
C GLU A 222 5.43 -6.53 14.56
N TRP A 223 5.04 -6.42 15.84
CA TRP A 223 3.85 -7.08 16.35
C TRP A 223 2.56 -6.52 15.71
N LEU A 224 2.44 -5.19 15.59
CA LEU A 224 1.32 -4.56 14.89
C LEU A 224 1.27 -4.98 13.41
N LEU A 225 2.43 -5.06 12.75
CA LEU A 225 2.50 -5.57 11.39
C LEU A 225 2.02 -7.02 11.30
N ALA A 226 2.49 -7.89 12.20
CA ALA A 226 2.07 -9.28 12.27
C ALA A 226 0.54 -9.41 12.48
N TYR A 227 -0.02 -8.57 13.35
CA TYR A 227 -1.46 -8.52 13.60
C TYR A 227 -2.23 -8.05 12.36
N SER A 228 -1.79 -6.99 11.69
CA SER A 228 -2.38 -6.52 10.44
C SER A 228 -2.37 -7.61 9.37
N LEU A 229 -1.33 -8.43 9.31
CA LEU A 229 -1.21 -9.56 8.38
C LEU A 229 -2.14 -10.75 8.69
N LEU A 230 -2.88 -10.74 9.82
CA LEU A 230 -4.00 -11.67 10.04
C LEU A 230 -5.25 -11.25 9.26
N THR A 231 -5.37 -9.96 8.94
CA THR A 231 -6.49 -9.38 8.18
C THR A 231 -5.97 -8.86 6.85
N ILE A 232 -6.04 -9.70 5.82
CA ILE A 232 -5.56 -9.37 4.49
C ILE A 232 -6.70 -9.38 3.46
N LYS A 233 -6.56 -8.57 2.42
CA LYS A 233 -7.46 -8.57 1.26
C LYS A 233 -6.64 -8.51 -0.03
N PRO A 234 -6.91 -9.37 -1.04
CA PRO A 234 -6.20 -9.30 -2.31
C PRO A 234 -6.56 -8.01 -3.06
N VAL A 235 -5.57 -7.41 -3.70
CA VAL A 235 -5.74 -6.27 -4.63
C VAL A 235 -5.54 -6.74 -6.07
N TYR A 236 -4.46 -7.48 -6.27
CA TYR A 236 -4.04 -7.94 -7.58
C TYR A 236 -3.48 -9.35 -7.47
N SER A 237 -3.78 -10.18 -8.45
CA SER A 237 -3.17 -11.50 -8.61
C SER A 237 -2.85 -11.73 -10.07
N SER A 238 -1.61 -12.09 -10.35
CA SER A 238 -1.22 -12.64 -11.65
C SER A 238 -1.86 -14.02 -11.87
N ALA A 239 -1.65 -14.62 -13.05
CA ALA A 239 -2.10 -15.97 -13.34
C ALA A 239 -1.58 -16.98 -12.29
N GLY A 240 -2.49 -17.61 -11.54
CA GLY A 240 -2.18 -18.53 -10.44
C GLY A 240 -1.83 -17.86 -9.10
N GLY A 241 -1.77 -16.52 -9.05
CA GLY A 241 -1.43 -15.76 -7.84
C GLY A 241 -2.51 -15.80 -6.76
N ALA A 242 -3.79 -15.91 -7.14
CA ALA A 242 -4.91 -15.93 -6.18
C ALA A 242 -4.80 -17.11 -5.19
N ALA A 243 -4.27 -18.25 -5.65
CA ALA A 243 -4.05 -19.43 -4.81
C ALA A 243 -3.04 -19.18 -3.68
N LEU A 244 -2.13 -18.20 -3.82
CA LEU A 244 -1.14 -17.88 -2.81
C LEU A 244 -1.78 -17.24 -1.57
N ILE A 245 -2.82 -16.44 -1.74
CA ILE A 245 -3.58 -15.81 -0.64
C ILE A 245 -4.31 -16.89 0.16
N GLU A 246 -4.93 -17.84 -0.54
CA GLU A 246 -5.58 -19.00 0.10
C GLU A 246 -4.56 -19.88 0.83
N GLU A 247 -3.40 -20.12 0.22
CA GLU A 247 -2.31 -20.89 0.81
C GLU A 247 -1.78 -20.22 2.09
N TYR A 248 -1.60 -18.90 2.06
CA TYR A 248 -1.21 -18.12 3.24
C TYR A 248 -2.24 -18.25 4.36
N GLY A 249 -3.53 -18.12 4.03
CA GLY A 249 -4.62 -18.34 4.99
C GLY A 249 -4.60 -19.75 5.59
N LYS A 250 -4.31 -20.79 4.79
CA LYS A 250 -4.16 -22.17 5.28
C LYS A 250 -2.96 -22.33 6.23
N PHE A 251 -1.83 -21.68 5.97
CA PHE A 251 -0.69 -21.71 6.88
C PHE A 251 -1.04 -21.10 8.24
N LEU A 252 -1.69 -19.93 8.25
CA LEU A 252 -2.16 -19.30 9.49
C LEU A 252 -3.19 -20.18 10.22
N GLN A 253 -4.13 -20.78 9.50
CA GLN A 253 -5.12 -21.69 10.08
C GLN A 253 -4.48 -22.95 10.64
N ASN A 254 -3.52 -23.57 9.96
CA ASN A 254 -2.87 -24.80 10.43
C ASN A 254 -1.98 -24.58 11.67
N ALA A 255 -1.64 -23.34 11.99
CA ALA A 255 -1.06 -22.97 13.28
C ALA A 255 -2.05 -23.08 14.46
N GLN A 256 -3.25 -23.63 14.21
CA GLN A 256 -4.46 -23.91 15.02
C GLN A 256 -4.29 -24.37 16.47
N GLY A 257 -3.08 -24.62 16.97
CA GLY A 257 -2.83 -24.66 18.41
C GLY A 257 -2.85 -23.28 19.07
N LEU A 258 -2.79 -22.21 18.27
CA LEU A 258 -2.74 -20.83 18.71
C LEU A 258 -3.98 -20.11 18.16
N ASP A 259 -4.85 -19.64 19.05
CA ASP A 259 -5.89 -18.69 18.66
C ASP A 259 -5.22 -17.32 18.41
N LEU A 260 -4.56 -17.19 17.26
CA LEU A 260 -3.73 -16.03 16.90
C LEU A 260 -4.53 -14.72 16.95
N ILE A 261 -5.84 -14.78 16.66
CA ILE A 261 -6.75 -13.64 16.80
C ILE A 261 -6.89 -13.27 18.27
N LYS A 262 -7.20 -14.24 19.16
CA LYS A 262 -7.26 -13.95 20.61
C LYS A 262 -5.92 -13.49 21.19
N ILE A 263 -4.79 -14.03 20.73
CA ILE A 263 -3.46 -13.57 21.15
C ILE A 263 -3.25 -12.12 20.70
N GLY A 264 -3.66 -11.82 19.47
CA GLY A 264 -3.78 -10.48 18.91
C GLY A 264 -4.56 -9.52 19.81
N GLU A 265 -5.84 -9.84 20.03
CA GLU A 265 -6.79 -9.03 20.81
C GLU A 265 -6.37 -8.86 22.27
N ALA A 266 -5.86 -9.91 22.92
CA ALA A 266 -5.41 -9.85 24.30
C ALA A 266 -4.19 -8.92 24.47
N SER A 267 -3.27 -8.96 23.51
CA SER A 267 -2.11 -8.07 23.51
C SER A 267 -2.52 -6.63 23.22
N LEU A 268 -3.45 -6.40 22.27
CA LEU A 268 -4.00 -5.08 21.98
C LEU A 268 -4.69 -4.48 23.22
N SER A 269 -5.54 -5.26 23.90
CA SER A 269 -6.21 -4.86 25.13
C SER A 269 -5.22 -4.52 26.24
N ALA A 270 -4.14 -5.30 26.40
CA ALA A 270 -3.08 -5.01 27.37
C ALA A 270 -2.34 -3.70 27.05
N LEU A 271 -2.15 -3.38 25.77
CA LEU A 271 -1.55 -2.13 25.30
C LEU A 271 -2.48 -0.93 25.53
N GLU A 272 -3.80 -1.10 25.33
CA GLU A 272 -4.80 -0.05 25.55
C GLU A 272 -4.81 0.49 26.98
N HIS A 273 -4.53 -0.38 27.96
CA HIS A 273 -4.52 -0.01 29.37
C HIS A 273 -3.21 0.66 29.83
N GLN A 274 -2.15 0.59 29.03
CA GLN A 274 -0.80 0.95 29.48
C GLN A 274 -0.13 2.06 28.67
N VAL A 275 -0.59 2.33 27.45
CA VAL A 275 0.04 3.31 26.58
C VAL A 275 -0.87 4.53 26.35
N PRO A 276 -0.54 5.72 26.88
CA PRO A 276 -1.25 6.96 26.60
C PRO A 276 -1.26 7.35 25.10
N ILE A 277 -0.55 6.64 24.23
CA ILE A 277 -0.51 6.86 22.77
C ILE A 277 -1.89 6.70 22.13
N LEU A 278 -2.78 5.87 22.69
CA LEU A 278 -4.15 5.81 22.21
C LEU A 278 -4.91 7.11 22.41
N SER A 279 -4.60 7.92 23.44
CA SER A 279 -5.14 9.28 23.53
C SER A 279 -4.75 10.13 22.31
N ARG A 280 -3.59 9.90 21.69
CA ARG A 280 -3.17 10.57 20.45
C ARG A 280 -3.92 10.04 19.22
N LEU A 281 -4.26 8.75 19.16
CA LEU A 281 -5.08 8.18 18.09
C LEU A 281 -6.55 8.62 18.21
N THR A 282 -7.10 8.67 19.43
CA THR A 282 -8.40 9.25 19.72
C THR A 282 -8.42 10.75 19.39
N ASN A 283 -7.34 11.49 19.65
CA ASN A 283 -7.20 12.87 19.24
C ASN A 283 -7.14 13.01 17.71
N ARG A 284 -6.46 12.14 16.97
CA ARG A 284 -6.49 12.14 15.49
C ARG A 284 -7.90 11.87 14.94
N LYS A 285 -8.67 10.99 15.58
CA LYS A 285 -10.08 10.77 15.24
C LYS A 285 -10.91 12.05 15.49
N ASN A 286 -10.73 12.68 16.64
CA ASN A 286 -11.41 13.95 16.97
C ASN A 286 -10.95 15.11 16.05
N ASP A 287 -9.70 15.11 15.60
CA ASP A 287 -9.16 16.08 14.65
C ASP A 287 -9.75 15.86 13.25
N ALA A 288 -9.91 14.61 12.82
CA ALA A 288 -10.59 14.27 11.57
C ALA A 288 -12.09 14.63 11.62
N GLU A 289 -12.79 14.29 12.71
CA GLU A 289 -14.19 14.65 12.93
C GLU A 289 -14.39 16.17 13.02
N SER A 290 -13.53 16.89 13.74
CA SER A 290 -13.59 18.34 13.84
C SER A 290 -13.18 19.05 12.55
N PHE A 291 -12.28 18.48 11.75
CA PHE A 291 -11.95 18.97 10.41
C PHE A 291 -13.12 18.79 9.44
N LEU A 292 -13.81 17.65 9.48
CA LEU A 292 -15.02 17.39 8.69
C LEU A 292 -16.17 18.33 9.10
N MET A 293 -16.35 18.58 10.40
CA MET A 293 -17.39 19.47 10.94
C MET A 293 -17.16 20.97 10.68
N ARG A 294 -15.90 21.41 10.46
CA ARG A 294 -15.57 22.83 10.19
C ARG A 294 -15.80 23.28 8.74
N LYS A 295 -16.13 22.36 7.83
CA LYS A 295 -16.29 22.65 6.40
C LYS A 295 -17.72 22.54 5.88
N THR A 296 -18.69 22.31 6.75
CA THR A 296 -20.11 22.47 6.46
C THR A 296 -20.47 23.96 6.62
N PRO A 297 -20.95 24.66 5.58
CA PRO A 297 -21.58 25.97 5.76
C PRO A 297 -22.86 25.87 6.60
#